data_AF-A0A0B7MVE2-F1
#
_entry.id   AF-A0A0B7MVE2-F1
#
_cell.length_a   1.000
_cell.length_b   1.000
_cell.length_c   1.000
_cell.angle_alpha   90.00
_cell.angle_beta   90.00
_cell.angle_gamma   90.00
#
_symmetry.space_group_name_H-M   'P 1'
#
loop_
_entity.id
_entity.type
_entity.pdbx_description
1 polymer ?
#
loop_
_entity_poly.entity_id
_entity_poly.type
_entity_poly.pdbx_seq_one_letter_code
_entity_poly.pdbx_strand_id
1 'polypeptide(L)'
;MIGGSGFKKNLNRAGQSIKSRTGGGDKTIDGEFEEEYERFKNLEKKSEKLAKEAKGYLDSMRAMTTAQVRIATTIENFYDDATPMGPSGAEYKRVIEKLDEEARSNLDTAYRATVLEPLGRFCSYFPEVNEAIKRRQKKLLDYDSSRAKVRKLVDKPSEDPQRLPRAEQEANLAREMYENLNTIIVNDLPKVIELRVPYIDPSFEALVKSQLKFSQSSYEQLEGLRHHFPPNNEEADHRVDDVLQQMRELTICDNHPKYRFVFAGNRDEFLKRPTARAHFWEPPFDNVLAGTDLEKHADDENLKNGTWLGITRQGRFSALTNFRETNFRGKVSRGVLVRDFLCESGSVNASVKQLQTHIQDFGGFSLVNFDFSKDPVDMEYISNRENEPAMNLQPGMVYGLSNSLLTKPWPKVQMGKEIFQRIIQQQTMDKKELIDALFGLLSITRPMKNDKDVQQVFDDLKERISIPLFNFPNDQGIMDAAYATRTSTIVLIDYDNNVTFIERLWYNESDLSPVNPDEHNDLIFEFSFEK
;
A
#
# COMPACT_ATOMS: atom_id res chain seq x y z
N MET A 1 5.00 -51.63 44.92
CA MET A 1 6.03 -50.73 45.51
C MET A 1 6.55 -49.74 44.46
N ILE A 2 5.70 -48.81 44.01
CA ILE A 2 6.06 -47.81 42.98
C ILE A 2 5.70 -46.45 43.59
N GLY A 3 6.70 -45.67 44.03
CA GLY A 3 6.47 -44.35 44.64
C GLY A 3 7.69 -43.74 45.33
N GLY A 4 8.56 -44.56 45.93
CA GLY A 4 9.70 -44.06 46.73
C GLY A 4 10.86 -43.45 45.92
N SER A 5 11.12 -43.93 44.70
CA SER A 5 12.25 -43.47 43.87
C SER A 5 12.02 -42.08 43.27
N GLY A 6 10.80 -41.82 42.77
CA GLY A 6 10.43 -40.51 42.22
C GLY A 6 10.38 -39.42 43.29
N PHE A 7 9.86 -39.76 44.47
CA PHE A 7 9.78 -38.84 45.61
C PHE A 7 11.18 -38.45 46.13
N LYS A 8 12.10 -39.43 46.26
CA LYS A 8 13.51 -39.17 46.61
C LYS A 8 14.23 -38.28 45.59
N LYS A 9 14.01 -38.52 44.29
CA LYS A 9 14.58 -37.66 43.23
C LYS A 9 14.06 -36.22 43.30
N ASN A 10 12.77 -36.03 43.60
CA ASN A 10 12.20 -34.68 43.74
C ASN A 10 12.71 -33.94 44.97
N LEU A 11 12.86 -34.61 46.12
CA LEU A 11 13.47 -34.04 47.34
C LEU A 11 14.93 -33.63 47.12
N ASN A 12 15.73 -34.48 46.45
CA ASN A 12 17.11 -34.15 46.11
C ASN A 12 17.22 -32.93 45.19
N ARG A 13 16.32 -32.81 44.19
CA ARG A 13 16.27 -31.63 43.31
C ARG A 13 15.91 -30.35 44.05
N ALA A 14 14.94 -30.41 44.96
CA ALA A 14 14.56 -29.25 45.78
C ALA A 14 15.73 -28.77 46.66
N GLY A 15 16.44 -29.70 47.30
CA GLY A 15 17.64 -29.37 48.08
C GLY A 15 18.76 -28.76 47.24
N GLN A 16 18.91 -29.22 45.98
CA GLN A 16 19.96 -28.70 45.10
C GLN A 16 19.63 -27.35 44.48
N SER A 17 18.36 -27.05 44.24
CA SER A 17 17.89 -25.70 43.85
C SER A 17 18.16 -24.65 44.95
N ILE A 18 18.05 -25.04 46.22
CA ILE A 18 18.35 -24.16 47.36
C ILE A 18 19.88 -23.93 47.49
N LYS A 19 20.68 -24.98 47.30
CA LYS A 19 22.15 -24.89 47.33
C LYS A 19 22.74 -24.08 46.17
N SER A 20 22.10 -24.11 45.00
CA SER A 20 22.56 -23.31 43.85
C SER A 20 22.28 -21.82 44.00
N ARG A 21 21.19 -21.42 44.68
CA ARG A 21 20.91 -20.01 45.01
C ARG A 21 21.83 -19.42 46.09
N THR A 22 22.47 -20.26 46.90
CA THR A 22 23.32 -19.85 48.03
C THR A 22 24.83 -19.90 47.71
N GLY A 23 25.21 -20.09 46.44
CA GLY A 23 26.60 -20.03 45.96
C GLY A 23 27.47 -21.26 46.28
N GLY A 24 26.90 -22.33 46.85
CA GLY A 24 27.65 -23.45 47.42
C GLY A 24 27.79 -24.72 46.55
N GLY A 25 27.76 -24.64 45.22
CA GLY A 25 27.87 -25.84 44.36
C GLY A 25 28.39 -25.60 42.95
N ASP A 26 28.99 -26.65 42.35
CA ASP A 26 29.43 -26.69 40.95
C ASP A 26 28.24 -26.50 40.00
N LYS A 27 28.04 -25.27 39.52
CA LYS A 27 26.94 -24.90 38.64
C LYS A 27 27.39 -24.95 37.18
N THR A 28 26.62 -25.63 36.35
CA THR A 28 26.80 -25.55 34.90
C THR A 28 26.20 -24.23 34.39
N ILE A 29 26.98 -23.47 33.62
CA ILE A 29 26.59 -22.19 33.00
C ILE A 29 26.44 -22.43 31.51
N ASP A 30 25.28 -22.09 30.96
CA ASP A 30 24.97 -22.26 29.55
C ASP A 30 24.54 -20.91 28.97
N GLY A 31 25.52 -20.17 28.46
CA GLY A 31 25.30 -18.80 27.96
C GLY A 31 24.44 -18.75 26.71
N GLU A 32 24.61 -19.74 25.82
CA GLU A 32 23.85 -19.84 24.56
C GLU A 32 22.37 -20.13 24.84
N PHE A 33 22.08 -21.04 25.77
CA PHE A 33 20.70 -21.26 26.22
C PHE A 33 20.11 -20.01 26.89
N GLU A 34 20.86 -19.33 27.77
CA GLU A 34 20.31 -18.20 28.53
C GLU A 34 19.91 -17.04 27.62
N GLU A 35 20.71 -16.75 26.59
CA GLU A 35 20.40 -15.73 25.59
C GLU A 35 19.11 -16.05 24.83
N GLU A 36 18.99 -17.27 24.29
CA GLU A 36 17.80 -17.68 23.55
C GLU A 36 16.57 -17.83 24.45
N TYR A 37 16.76 -18.25 25.70
CA TYR A 37 15.71 -18.33 26.70
C TYR A 37 15.12 -16.95 27.01
N GLU A 38 15.96 -15.94 27.22
CA GLU A 38 15.51 -14.57 27.47
C GLU A 38 14.78 -13.98 26.24
N ARG A 39 15.29 -14.23 25.03
CA ARG A 39 14.59 -13.84 23.79
C ARG A 39 13.21 -14.49 23.70
N PHE A 40 13.12 -15.79 23.96
CA PHE A 40 11.88 -16.55 23.95
C PHE A 40 10.88 -16.03 25.01
N LYS A 41 11.29 -15.84 26.26
CA LYS A 41 10.42 -15.36 27.35
C LYS A 41 9.90 -13.95 27.07
N ASN A 42 10.73 -13.09 26.47
CA ASN A 42 10.30 -11.76 26.05
C ASN A 42 9.26 -11.82 24.93
N LEU A 43 9.44 -12.70 23.94
CA LEU A 43 8.48 -12.91 22.86
C LEU A 43 7.15 -13.47 23.37
N GLU A 44 7.19 -14.51 24.22
CA GLU A 44 6.01 -15.11 24.84
C GLU A 44 5.17 -14.06 25.56
N LYS A 45 5.79 -13.31 26.49
CA LYS A 45 5.11 -12.26 27.25
C LYS A 45 4.46 -11.20 26.36
N LYS A 46 5.16 -10.76 25.31
CA LYS A 46 4.64 -9.76 24.36
C LYS A 46 3.48 -10.32 23.55
N SER A 47 3.58 -11.57 23.10
CA SER A 47 2.58 -12.22 22.25
C SER A 47 1.30 -12.54 23.01
N GLU A 48 1.41 -13.04 24.24
CA GLU A 48 0.24 -13.26 25.11
C GLU A 48 -0.46 -11.95 25.46
N LYS A 49 0.32 -10.89 25.73
CA LYS A 49 -0.24 -9.56 25.94
C LYS A 49 -0.96 -9.08 24.67
N LEU A 50 -0.33 -9.17 23.51
CA LEU A 50 -0.94 -8.77 22.23
C LEU A 50 -2.24 -9.53 21.96
N ALA A 51 -2.27 -10.85 22.13
CA ALA A 51 -3.47 -11.66 21.95
C ALA A 51 -4.61 -11.22 22.90
N LYS A 52 -4.27 -10.90 24.16
CA LYS A 52 -5.24 -10.38 25.14
C LYS A 52 -5.79 -9.00 24.73
N GLU A 53 -4.92 -8.07 24.36
CA GLU A 53 -5.34 -6.72 23.95
C GLU A 53 -6.14 -6.76 22.63
N ALA A 54 -5.73 -7.60 21.67
CA ALA A 54 -6.45 -7.78 20.40
C ALA A 54 -7.86 -8.32 20.61
N LYS A 55 -8.05 -9.24 21.57
CA LYS A 55 -9.37 -9.71 21.97
C LYS A 55 -10.17 -8.59 22.66
N GLY A 56 -9.54 -7.87 23.59
CA GLY A 56 -10.16 -6.74 24.29
C GLY A 56 -10.63 -5.64 23.35
N TYR A 57 -9.89 -5.38 22.27
CA TYR A 57 -10.31 -4.46 21.20
C TYR A 57 -11.62 -4.91 20.56
N LEU A 58 -11.72 -6.18 20.13
CA LEU A 58 -12.93 -6.70 19.50
C LEU A 58 -14.14 -6.65 20.44
N ASP A 59 -13.95 -7.00 21.71
CA ASP A 59 -14.99 -6.90 22.74
C ASP A 59 -15.44 -5.45 22.96
N SER A 60 -14.50 -4.49 22.91
CA SER A 60 -14.79 -3.06 23.02
C SER A 60 -15.57 -2.53 21.83
N MET A 61 -15.22 -2.96 20.60
CA MET A 61 -15.95 -2.60 19.38
C MET A 61 -17.41 -3.05 19.45
N ARG A 62 -17.65 -4.30 19.86
CA ARG A 62 -19.01 -4.84 20.05
C ARG A 62 -19.78 -4.06 21.11
N ALA A 63 -19.13 -3.71 22.23
CA ALA A 63 -19.75 -2.94 23.29
C ALA A 63 -20.13 -1.53 22.81
N MET A 64 -19.26 -0.89 22.02
CA MET A 64 -19.49 0.42 21.41
C MET A 64 -20.69 0.41 20.46
N THR A 65 -20.73 -0.49 19.47
CA THR A 65 -21.84 -0.52 18.50
C THR A 65 -23.18 -0.84 19.18
N THR A 66 -23.17 -1.76 20.15
CA THR A 66 -24.37 -2.05 20.96
C THR A 66 -24.80 -0.82 21.78
N ALA A 67 -23.86 -0.03 22.29
CA ALA A 67 -24.17 1.21 22.99
C ALA A 67 -24.76 2.27 22.05
N GLN A 68 -24.24 2.39 20.83
CA GLN A 68 -24.79 3.28 19.81
C GLN A 68 -26.24 2.92 19.48
N VAL A 69 -26.57 1.63 19.31
CA VAL A 69 -27.96 1.18 19.08
C VAL A 69 -28.87 1.60 20.24
N ARG A 70 -28.44 1.44 21.51
CA ARG A 70 -29.24 1.89 22.66
C ARG A 70 -29.50 3.39 22.65
N ILE A 71 -28.49 4.19 22.29
CA ILE A 71 -28.63 5.64 22.14
C ILE A 71 -29.65 5.94 21.04
N ALA A 72 -29.52 5.32 19.88
CA ALA A 72 -30.40 5.56 18.74
C ALA A 72 -31.86 5.18 19.02
N THR A 73 -32.12 4.04 19.68
CA THR A 73 -33.46 3.66 20.14
C THR A 73 -34.03 4.66 21.15
N THR A 74 -33.19 5.20 22.03
CA THR A 74 -33.64 6.21 23.00
C THR A 74 -33.97 7.54 22.31
N ILE A 75 -33.16 7.96 21.33
CA ILE A 75 -33.38 9.16 20.52
C ILE A 75 -34.69 9.04 19.73
N GLU A 76 -34.93 7.92 19.06
CA GLU A 76 -36.17 7.67 18.34
C GLU A 76 -37.41 7.83 19.23
N ASN A 77 -37.35 7.35 20.48
CA ASN A 77 -38.47 7.50 21.43
C ASN A 77 -38.82 8.97 21.77
N PHE A 78 -37.91 9.92 21.58
CA PHE A 78 -38.19 11.35 21.78
C PHE A 78 -38.86 12.01 20.59
N TYR A 79 -38.75 11.42 19.41
CA TYR A 79 -39.25 11.98 18.16
C TYR A 79 -40.35 11.09 17.59
N ASP A 80 -41.60 11.37 17.97
CA ASP A 80 -42.76 10.74 17.33
C ASP A 80 -42.93 11.23 15.87
N ASP A 81 -43.76 10.53 15.09
CA ASP A 81 -44.06 10.87 13.68
C ASP A 81 -44.66 12.29 13.51
N ALA A 82 -45.07 12.95 14.60
CA ALA A 82 -45.62 14.30 14.58
C ALA A 82 -44.55 15.40 14.76
N THR A 83 -43.33 15.05 15.16
CA THR A 83 -42.22 16.00 15.29
C THR A 83 -41.45 16.17 13.96
N PRO A 84 -40.98 17.39 13.62
CA PRO A 84 -40.20 17.63 12.40
C PRO A 84 -38.93 16.78 12.27
N MET A 85 -38.39 16.27 13.39
CA MET A 85 -37.20 15.41 13.43
C MET A 85 -37.51 13.92 13.59
N GLY A 86 -38.79 13.52 13.63
CA GLY A 86 -39.22 12.10 13.63
C GLY A 86 -38.56 11.26 12.54
N PRO A 87 -38.68 11.67 11.25
CA PRO A 87 -38.04 10.94 10.15
C PRO A 87 -36.52 10.83 10.28
N SER A 88 -35.85 11.89 10.75
CA SER A 88 -34.40 11.91 10.95
C SER A 88 -33.95 11.00 12.10
N GLY A 89 -34.73 10.94 13.19
CA GLY A 89 -34.49 10.02 14.31
C GLY A 89 -34.64 8.55 13.91
N ALA A 90 -35.68 8.23 13.12
CA ALA A 90 -35.88 6.88 12.58
C ALA A 90 -34.76 6.45 11.63
N GLU A 91 -34.32 7.34 10.73
CA GLU A 91 -33.23 7.03 9.81
C GLU A 91 -31.88 6.91 10.53
N TYR A 92 -31.60 7.76 11.53
CA TYR A 92 -30.42 7.62 12.38
C TYR A 92 -30.37 6.23 13.04
N LYS A 93 -31.48 5.78 13.63
CA LYS A 93 -31.55 4.45 14.25
C LYS A 93 -31.30 3.34 13.24
N ARG A 94 -31.95 3.39 12.07
CA ARG A 94 -31.74 2.41 11.00
C ARG A 94 -30.27 2.32 10.57
N VAL A 95 -29.60 3.47 10.40
CA VAL A 95 -28.16 3.53 10.08
C VAL A 95 -27.32 2.89 11.18
N ILE A 96 -27.59 3.23 12.44
CA ILE A 96 -26.83 2.69 13.57
C ILE A 96 -27.05 1.17 13.76
N GLU A 97 -28.26 0.67 13.54
CA GLU A 97 -28.56 -0.77 13.54
C GLU A 97 -27.80 -1.51 12.42
N LYS A 98 -27.70 -0.89 11.23
CA LYS A 98 -26.91 -1.43 10.12
C LYS A 98 -25.41 -1.47 10.44
N LEU A 99 -24.87 -0.43 11.07
CA LEU A 99 -23.48 -0.39 11.51
C LEU A 99 -23.15 -1.48 12.52
N ASP A 100 -24.05 -1.69 13.47
CA ASP A 100 -23.92 -2.72 14.48
C ASP A 100 -24.02 -4.14 13.88
N GLU A 101 -24.90 -4.37 12.90
CA GLU A 101 -24.95 -5.62 12.14
C GLU A 101 -23.68 -5.86 11.32
N GLU A 102 -23.13 -4.83 10.68
CA GLU A 102 -21.89 -4.94 9.92
C GLU A 102 -20.67 -5.20 10.83
N ALA A 103 -20.64 -4.60 12.02
CA ALA A 103 -19.66 -4.91 13.05
C ALA A 103 -19.72 -6.39 13.45
N ARG A 104 -20.92 -6.94 13.65
CA ARG A 104 -21.09 -8.35 14.07
C ARG A 104 -20.85 -9.35 12.97
N SER A 105 -21.29 -9.07 11.75
CA SER A 105 -21.26 -10.04 10.65
C SER A 105 -19.91 -10.02 9.92
N ASN A 106 -19.42 -8.84 9.56
CA ASN A 106 -18.24 -8.68 8.71
C ASN A 106 -16.97 -8.46 9.52
N LEU A 107 -16.95 -7.44 10.39
CA LEU A 107 -15.75 -7.11 11.17
C LEU A 107 -15.40 -8.25 12.13
N ASP A 108 -16.36 -8.73 12.92
CA ASP A 108 -16.11 -9.75 13.92
C ASP A 108 -15.57 -11.06 13.33
N THR A 109 -16.23 -11.56 12.28
CA THR A 109 -15.84 -12.80 11.60
C THR A 109 -14.44 -12.67 11.00
N ALA A 110 -14.19 -11.60 10.24
CA ALA A 110 -12.90 -11.37 9.60
C ALA A 110 -11.78 -11.20 10.63
N TYR A 111 -12.01 -10.39 11.66
CA TYR A 111 -11.02 -10.11 12.71
C TYR A 111 -10.67 -11.36 13.52
N ARG A 112 -11.66 -12.21 13.84
CA ARG A 112 -11.43 -13.49 14.51
C ARG A 112 -10.52 -14.39 13.68
N ALA A 113 -10.86 -14.60 12.42
CA ALA A 113 -10.14 -15.52 11.54
C ALA A 113 -8.73 -15.03 11.20
N THR A 114 -8.52 -13.72 11.07
CA THR A 114 -7.26 -13.15 10.57
C THR A 114 -6.34 -12.59 11.66
N VAL A 115 -6.87 -12.27 12.85
CA VAL A 115 -6.11 -11.71 13.97
C VAL A 115 -6.12 -12.63 15.18
N LEU A 116 -7.30 -12.98 15.70
CA LEU A 116 -7.38 -13.72 16.97
C LEU A 116 -6.95 -15.17 16.85
N GLU A 117 -7.38 -15.87 15.81
CA GLU A 117 -7.04 -17.28 15.60
C GLU A 117 -5.54 -17.49 15.35
N PRO A 118 -4.85 -16.72 14.47
CA PRO A 118 -3.41 -16.88 14.29
C PRO A 118 -2.61 -16.52 15.55
N LEU A 119 -2.94 -15.42 16.24
CA LEU A 119 -2.29 -15.06 17.50
C LEU A 119 -2.51 -16.13 18.58
N GLY A 120 -3.73 -16.67 18.66
CA GLY A 120 -4.07 -17.77 19.56
C GLY A 120 -3.29 -19.05 19.24
N ARG A 121 -3.18 -19.40 17.94
CA ARG A 121 -2.37 -20.54 17.49
C ARG A 121 -0.90 -20.34 17.81
N PHE A 122 -0.36 -19.15 17.58
CA PHE A 122 1.02 -18.84 17.94
C PHE A 122 1.27 -18.98 19.44
N CYS A 123 0.40 -18.42 20.28
CA CYS A 123 0.51 -18.55 21.74
C CYS A 123 0.35 -19.99 22.23
N SER A 124 -0.34 -20.85 21.47
CA SER A 124 -0.56 -22.26 21.83
C SER A 124 0.71 -23.12 21.82
N TYR A 125 1.79 -22.66 21.16
CA TYR A 125 3.09 -23.35 21.18
C TYR A 125 3.86 -23.17 22.50
N PHE A 126 3.66 -22.04 23.20
CA PHE A 126 4.48 -21.70 24.36
C PHE A 126 4.38 -22.69 25.53
N PRO A 127 3.21 -23.26 25.89
CA PRO A 127 3.12 -24.25 26.96
C PRO A 127 4.00 -25.49 26.73
N GLU A 128 4.05 -26.00 25.50
CA GLU A 128 4.87 -27.17 25.16
C GLU A 128 6.38 -26.85 25.24
N VAL A 129 6.78 -25.68 24.71
CA VAL A 129 8.16 -25.19 24.79
C VAL A 129 8.60 -25.00 26.25
N ASN A 130 7.74 -24.40 27.09
CA ASN A 130 8.02 -24.25 28.53
C ASN A 130 8.18 -25.61 29.24
N GLU A 131 7.37 -26.61 28.90
CA GLU A 131 7.54 -27.96 29.48
C GLU A 131 8.83 -28.64 29.00
N ALA A 132 9.26 -28.42 27.75
CA ALA A 132 10.57 -28.86 27.28
C ALA A 132 11.72 -28.19 28.06
N ILE A 133 11.67 -26.87 28.23
CA ILE A 133 12.65 -26.10 29.03
C ILE A 133 12.70 -26.62 30.47
N LYS A 134 11.55 -26.87 31.08
CA LYS A 134 11.45 -27.42 32.44
C LYS A 134 12.04 -28.82 32.55
N ARG A 135 11.85 -29.67 31.53
CA ARG A 135 12.50 -31.00 31.45
C ARG A 135 14.01 -30.87 31.38
N ARG A 136 14.54 -29.97 30.53
CA ARG A 136 15.97 -29.65 30.45
C ARG A 136 16.52 -29.17 31.79
N GLN A 137 15.86 -28.21 32.44
CA GLN A 137 16.29 -27.67 33.73
C GLN A 137 16.36 -28.76 34.80
N LYS A 138 15.40 -29.69 34.79
CA LYS A 138 15.40 -30.85 35.70
C LYS A 138 16.56 -31.81 35.42
N LYS A 139 16.98 -31.98 34.16
CA LYS A 139 18.16 -32.78 33.80
C LYS A 139 19.48 -32.10 34.11
N LEU A 140 19.56 -30.78 33.96
CA LEU A 140 20.69 -29.98 34.43
C LEU A 140 20.94 -30.17 35.93
N LEU A 141 19.88 -30.10 36.74
CA LEU A 141 19.97 -30.34 38.19
C LEU A 141 20.39 -31.77 38.54
N ASP A 142 19.89 -32.77 37.80
CA ASP A 142 20.30 -34.18 37.96
C ASP A 142 21.81 -34.34 37.64
N TYR A 143 22.29 -33.72 36.55
CA TYR A 143 23.69 -33.73 36.14
C TYR A 143 24.60 -33.04 37.17
N ASP A 144 24.27 -31.81 37.59
CA ASP A 144 25.04 -31.06 38.59
C ASP A 144 25.11 -31.83 39.92
N SER A 145 24.01 -32.48 40.34
CA SER A 145 23.97 -33.32 41.54
C SER A 145 24.88 -34.55 41.42
N SER A 146 24.86 -35.25 40.28
CA SER A 146 25.71 -36.42 40.06
C SER A 146 27.18 -36.04 39.94
N ARG A 147 27.50 -34.92 39.27
CA ARG A 147 28.87 -34.37 39.18
C ARG A 147 29.42 -34.00 40.56
N ALA A 148 28.62 -33.33 41.39
CA ALA A 148 29.01 -33.01 42.76
C ALA A 148 29.23 -34.25 43.64
N LYS A 149 28.51 -35.35 43.39
CA LYS A 149 28.70 -36.64 44.08
C LYS A 149 30.02 -37.31 43.65
N VAL A 150 30.35 -37.29 42.36
CA VAL A 150 31.65 -37.77 41.86
C VAL A 150 32.78 -36.99 42.48
N ARG A 151 32.73 -35.65 42.44
CA ARG A 151 33.76 -34.78 43.03
C ARG A 151 34.01 -35.09 44.52
N LYS A 152 32.95 -35.28 45.30
CA LYS A 152 33.08 -35.68 46.72
C LYS A 152 33.76 -37.03 46.92
N LEU A 153 33.53 -38.00 46.02
CA LEU A 153 34.17 -39.32 46.09
C LEU A 153 35.62 -39.29 45.60
N VAL A 154 35.97 -38.34 44.74
CA VAL A 154 37.37 -38.06 44.35
C VAL A 154 38.12 -37.38 45.50
N ASP A 155 37.53 -36.32 46.09
CA ASP A 155 38.13 -35.57 47.21
C ASP A 155 38.26 -36.44 48.48
N LYS A 156 37.29 -37.34 48.70
CA LYS A 156 37.27 -38.29 49.82
C LYS A 156 36.95 -39.70 49.31
N PRO A 157 37.98 -40.49 48.93
CA PRO A 157 37.81 -41.85 48.44
C PRO A 157 37.05 -42.75 49.41
N SER A 158 36.19 -43.60 48.86
CA SER A 158 35.42 -44.61 49.59
C SER A 158 36.25 -45.88 49.77
N GLU A 159 36.02 -46.61 50.87
CA GLU A 159 36.62 -47.94 51.08
C GLU A 159 36.13 -48.97 50.04
N ASP A 160 34.91 -48.82 49.53
CA ASP A 160 34.38 -49.59 48.40
C ASP A 160 34.95 -49.07 47.06
N PRO A 161 35.82 -49.83 46.35
CA PRO A 161 36.43 -49.42 45.09
C PRO A 161 35.43 -49.28 43.94
N GLN A 162 34.25 -49.91 44.03
CA GLN A 162 33.21 -49.86 43.00
C GLN A 162 32.32 -48.62 43.11
N ARG A 163 32.40 -47.89 44.22
CA ARG A 163 31.49 -46.76 44.49
C ARG A 163 31.75 -45.55 43.60
N LEU A 164 33.02 -45.26 43.31
CA LEU A 164 33.42 -44.17 42.42
C LEU A 164 33.05 -44.49 40.95
N PRO A 165 33.44 -45.64 40.37
CA PRO A 165 33.03 -46.02 39.01
C PRO A 165 31.51 -45.99 38.78
N ARG A 166 30.71 -46.46 39.75
CA ARG A 166 29.24 -46.39 39.66
C ARG A 166 28.72 -44.95 39.65
N ALA A 167 29.31 -44.07 40.46
CA ALA A 167 28.92 -42.66 40.49
C ALA A 167 29.32 -41.93 39.20
N GLU A 168 30.47 -42.27 38.62
CA GLU A 168 30.92 -41.75 37.32
C GLU A 168 29.98 -42.20 36.19
N GLN A 169 29.58 -43.47 36.18
CA GLN A 169 28.59 -43.97 35.21
C GLN A 169 27.23 -43.26 35.35
N GLU A 170 26.76 -43.03 36.59
CA GLU A 170 25.54 -42.26 36.87
C GLU A 170 25.66 -40.79 36.38
N ALA A 171 26.83 -40.16 36.57
CA ALA A 171 27.09 -38.80 36.11
C ALA A 171 27.16 -38.70 34.58
N ASN A 172 27.79 -39.67 33.91
CA ASN A 172 27.87 -39.73 32.45
C ASN A 172 26.48 -39.89 31.81
N LEU A 173 25.63 -40.78 32.35
CA LEU A 173 24.25 -40.92 31.90
C LEU A 173 23.44 -39.64 32.12
N ALA A 174 23.62 -38.97 33.27
CA ALA A 174 22.94 -37.70 33.54
C ALA A 174 23.39 -36.58 32.59
N ARG A 175 24.69 -36.55 32.25
CA ARG A 175 25.28 -35.62 31.29
C ARG A 175 24.68 -35.80 29.90
N GLU A 176 24.69 -37.02 29.38
CA GLU A 176 24.14 -37.34 28.05
C GLU A 176 22.66 -36.95 27.95
N MET A 177 21.85 -37.26 28.99
CA MET A 177 20.44 -36.87 29.02
C MET A 177 20.25 -35.35 29.04
N TYR A 178 21.12 -34.59 29.72
CA TYR A 178 21.06 -33.14 29.74
C TYR A 178 21.52 -32.55 28.40
N GLU A 179 22.70 -32.94 27.91
CA GLU A 179 23.29 -32.45 26.65
C GLU A 179 22.33 -32.68 25.47
N ASN A 180 21.69 -33.85 25.40
CA ASN A 180 20.70 -34.13 24.35
C ASN A 180 19.51 -33.15 24.38
N LEU A 181 18.91 -32.90 25.55
CA LEU A 181 17.82 -31.92 25.67
C LEU A 181 18.30 -30.49 25.46
N ASN A 182 19.53 -30.20 25.89
CA ASN A 182 20.15 -28.89 25.74
C ASN A 182 20.27 -28.50 24.27
N THR A 183 20.90 -29.38 23.49
CA THR A 183 21.11 -29.21 22.06
C THR A 183 19.80 -29.06 21.31
N ILE A 184 18.76 -29.84 21.66
CA ILE A 184 17.43 -29.69 21.05
C ILE A 184 16.87 -28.29 21.32
N ILE A 185 16.88 -27.85 22.58
CA ILE A 185 16.25 -26.57 22.96
C ILE A 185 17.01 -25.37 22.41
N VAL A 186 18.34 -25.38 22.47
CA VAL A 186 19.18 -24.31 21.91
C VAL A 186 18.94 -24.17 20.40
N ASN A 187 18.77 -25.28 19.68
CA ASN A 187 18.49 -25.25 18.25
C ASN A 187 17.04 -24.89 17.89
N ASP A 188 16.06 -25.20 18.75
CA ASP A 188 14.65 -25.04 18.45
C ASP A 188 14.07 -23.69 18.94
N LEU A 189 14.60 -23.09 20.01
CA LEU A 189 14.15 -21.77 20.47
C LEU A 189 14.23 -20.68 19.38
N PRO A 190 15.34 -20.55 18.62
CA PRO A 190 15.41 -19.60 17.51
C PRO A 190 14.31 -19.83 16.47
N LYS A 191 13.98 -21.10 16.17
CA LYS A 191 12.93 -21.44 15.20
C LYS A 191 11.54 -21.05 15.69
N VAL A 192 11.26 -21.27 16.97
CA VAL A 192 10.01 -20.82 17.61
C VAL A 192 9.92 -19.29 17.60
N ILE A 193 11.04 -18.61 17.82
CA ILE A 193 11.12 -17.14 17.73
C ILE A 193 10.83 -16.66 16.30
N GLU A 194 11.36 -17.34 15.28
CA GLU A 194 11.12 -17.01 13.86
C GLU A 194 9.67 -17.25 13.41
N LEU A 195 8.93 -18.16 14.06
CA LEU A 195 7.49 -18.31 13.81
C LEU A 195 6.70 -17.01 14.08
N ARG A 196 7.25 -16.02 14.80
CA ARG A 196 6.59 -14.72 14.95
C ARG A 196 6.25 -14.08 13.61
N VAL A 197 7.09 -14.21 12.59
CA VAL A 197 6.94 -13.53 11.29
C VAL A 197 5.66 -14.00 10.58
N PRO A 198 5.49 -15.30 10.27
CA PRO A 198 4.29 -15.78 9.54
C PRO A 198 2.98 -15.68 10.34
N TYR A 199 3.03 -15.44 11.65
CA TYR A 199 1.83 -15.33 12.49
C TYR A 199 1.49 -13.87 12.85
N ILE A 200 2.47 -13.07 13.26
CA ILE A 200 2.25 -11.70 13.74
C ILE A 200 2.13 -10.73 12.58
N ASP A 201 2.99 -10.82 11.55
CA ASP A 201 3.02 -9.81 10.49
C ASP A 201 1.69 -9.78 9.69
N PRO A 202 1.13 -10.92 9.24
CA PRO A 202 -0.17 -10.93 8.56
C PRO A 202 -1.32 -10.54 9.49
N SER A 203 -1.25 -10.89 10.78
CA SER A 203 -2.28 -10.48 11.76
C SER A 203 -2.24 -8.99 12.07
N PHE A 204 -1.06 -8.37 12.06
CA PHE A 204 -0.92 -6.93 12.21
C PHE A 204 -1.48 -6.18 10.99
N GLU A 205 -1.15 -6.65 9.79
CA GLU A 205 -1.72 -6.12 8.55
C GLU A 205 -3.26 -6.26 8.53
N ALA A 206 -3.78 -7.43 8.88
CA ALA A 206 -5.20 -7.70 8.92
C ALA A 206 -5.93 -6.88 9.99
N LEU A 207 -5.30 -6.63 11.14
CA LEU A 207 -5.80 -5.73 12.19
C LEU A 207 -6.02 -4.32 11.61
N VAL A 208 -4.99 -3.74 10.99
CA VAL A 208 -5.06 -2.39 10.41
C VAL A 208 -6.13 -2.32 9.30
N LYS A 209 -6.15 -3.30 8.39
CA LYS A 209 -7.16 -3.36 7.31
C LYS A 209 -8.58 -3.50 7.82
N SER A 210 -8.79 -4.29 8.88
CA SER A 210 -10.10 -4.47 9.50
C SER A 210 -10.59 -3.18 10.15
N GLN A 211 -9.69 -2.46 10.84
CA GLN A 211 -9.97 -1.14 11.44
C GLN A 211 -10.33 -0.09 10.39
N LEU A 212 -9.55 -0.02 9.31
CA LEU A 212 -9.78 0.92 8.21
C LEU A 212 -11.15 0.67 7.56
N LYS A 213 -11.42 -0.59 7.17
CA LYS A 213 -12.68 -0.95 6.52
C LYS A 213 -13.90 -0.64 7.39
N PHE A 214 -13.82 -0.95 8.68
CA PHE A 214 -14.90 -0.62 9.61
C PHE A 214 -15.10 0.89 9.73
N SER A 215 -14.01 1.67 9.81
CA SER A 215 -14.08 3.13 9.93
C SER A 215 -14.65 3.78 8.66
N GLN A 216 -14.24 3.31 7.49
CA GLN A 216 -14.75 3.79 6.19
C GLN A 216 -16.24 3.49 6.03
N SER A 217 -16.67 2.26 6.28
CA SER A 217 -18.10 1.92 6.22
C SER A 217 -18.92 2.69 7.26
N SER A 218 -18.36 2.88 8.46
CA SER A 218 -18.98 3.72 9.50
C SER A 218 -19.19 5.15 9.05
N TYR A 219 -18.17 5.74 8.43
CA TYR A 219 -18.24 7.08 7.89
C TYR A 219 -19.28 7.18 6.76
N GLU A 220 -19.23 6.30 5.76
CA GLU A 220 -20.16 6.34 4.62
C GLU A 220 -21.62 6.26 5.05
N GLN A 221 -21.93 5.43 6.04
CA GLN A 221 -23.30 5.31 6.54
C GLN A 221 -23.74 6.54 7.35
N LEU A 222 -22.85 7.10 8.17
CA LEU A 222 -23.17 8.31 8.96
C LEU A 222 -23.23 9.56 8.10
N GLU A 223 -22.36 9.70 7.10
CA GLU A 223 -22.37 10.82 6.15
C GLU A 223 -23.65 10.84 5.32
N GLY A 224 -24.21 9.67 4.99
CA GLY A 224 -25.52 9.55 4.36
C GLY A 224 -26.65 10.22 5.15
N LEU A 225 -26.50 10.40 6.47
CA LEU A 225 -27.48 11.08 7.31
C LEU A 225 -27.45 12.61 7.17
N ARG A 226 -26.40 13.20 6.61
CA ARG A 226 -26.23 14.66 6.54
C ARG A 226 -27.42 15.35 5.87
N HIS A 227 -28.00 14.72 4.85
CA HIS A 227 -29.17 15.23 4.12
C HIS A 227 -30.49 15.13 4.90
N HIS A 228 -30.51 14.39 6.01
CA HIS A 228 -31.68 14.20 6.86
C HIS A 228 -31.75 15.21 8.02
N PHE A 229 -30.69 15.98 8.26
CA PHE A 229 -30.68 17.04 9.28
C PHE A 229 -30.81 18.43 8.63
N PRO A 230 -31.43 19.41 9.31
CA PRO A 230 -31.50 20.77 8.80
C PRO A 230 -30.08 21.34 8.68
N PRO A 231 -29.75 22.06 7.59
CA PRO A 231 -28.42 22.64 7.43
C PRO A 231 -28.19 23.68 8.52
N ASN A 232 -27.11 23.55 9.32
CA ASN A 232 -26.60 24.67 10.12
C ASN A 232 -25.13 24.52 10.54
N ASN A 233 -24.43 25.66 10.40
CA ASN A 233 -23.03 25.99 10.68
C ASN A 233 -21.95 25.38 9.76
N GLU A 234 -21.63 26.14 8.70
CA GLU A 234 -20.48 25.94 7.78
C GLU A 234 -19.15 25.69 8.55
N GLU A 235 -18.96 26.30 9.73
CA GLU A 235 -17.77 26.10 10.57
C GLU A 235 -17.60 24.67 11.12
N ALA A 236 -18.69 23.94 11.36
CA ALA A 236 -18.63 22.56 11.85
C ALA A 236 -18.27 21.59 10.72
N ASP A 237 -18.84 21.81 9.53
CA ASP A 237 -18.55 21.04 8.32
C ASP A 237 -17.08 21.20 7.91
N HIS A 238 -16.52 22.41 7.95
CA HIS A 238 -15.09 22.65 7.67
C HIS A 238 -14.14 21.91 8.62
N ARG A 239 -14.49 21.80 9.91
CA ARG A 239 -13.65 21.06 10.88
C ARG A 239 -13.74 19.55 10.69
N VAL A 240 -14.89 19.04 10.26
CA VAL A 240 -15.05 17.62 9.89
C VAL A 240 -14.23 17.32 8.64
N ASP A 241 -14.29 18.17 7.62
CA ASP A 241 -13.48 18.05 6.41
C ASP A 241 -11.97 18.08 6.72
N ASP A 242 -11.52 18.96 7.60
CA ASP A 242 -10.12 19.02 8.06
C ASP A 242 -9.69 17.74 8.78
N VAL A 243 -10.54 17.16 9.63
CA VAL A 243 -10.25 15.89 10.33
C VAL A 243 -10.28 14.71 9.35
N LEU A 244 -11.18 14.70 8.38
CA LEU A 244 -11.22 13.70 7.30
C LEU A 244 -10.00 13.79 6.39
N GLN A 245 -9.49 15.00 6.17
CA GLN A 245 -8.25 15.25 5.46
C GLN A 245 -7.05 14.72 6.27
N GLN A 246 -6.99 14.99 7.58
CA GLN A 246 -5.96 14.44 8.48
C GLN A 246 -6.02 12.91 8.61
N MET A 247 -7.21 12.30 8.60
CA MET A 247 -7.37 10.84 8.60
C MET A 247 -6.92 10.20 7.29
N ARG A 248 -7.09 10.90 6.16
CA ARG A 248 -6.51 10.50 4.86
C ARG A 248 -4.98 10.63 4.88
N GLU A 249 -4.45 11.66 5.53
CA GLU A 249 -3.00 11.89 5.71
C GLU A 249 -2.32 10.85 6.64
N LEU A 250 -3.06 10.28 7.60
CA LEU A 250 -2.58 9.21 8.49
C LEU A 250 -2.46 7.83 7.81
N THR A 251 -2.76 7.71 6.51
CA THR A 251 -2.59 6.49 5.72
C THR A 251 -1.10 6.23 5.46
N ILE A 252 -0.38 5.78 6.49
CA ILE A 252 1.08 5.51 6.48
C ILE A 252 1.47 4.29 5.60
N CYS A 253 0.56 3.76 4.77
CA CYS A 253 0.84 2.66 3.83
C CYS A 253 0.35 2.90 2.40
N ASP A 254 0.17 4.15 1.95
CA ASP A 254 -0.27 4.43 0.55
C ASP A 254 0.86 4.82 -0.42
N ASN A 255 2.09 5.06 0.06
CA ASN A 255 3.21 5.37 -0.83
C ASN A 255 3.99 4.12 -1.22
N HIS A 256 4.35 4.01 -2.50
CA HIS A 256 5.24 2.95 -2.98
C HIS A 256 6.57 3.02 -2.22
N PRO A 257 7.11 1.90 -1.69
CA PRO A 257 8.27 1.92 -0.78
C PRO A 257 9.55 2.45 -1.43
N LYS A 258 9.65 2.33 -2.77
CA LYS A 258 10.81 2.75 -3.55
C LYS A 258 10.61 4.02 -4.38
N TYR A 259 9.37 4.33 -4.76
CA TYR A 259 9.10 5.38 -5.74
C TYR A 259 8.22 6.45 -5.11
N ARG A 260 8.69 7.70 -5.14
CA ARG A 260 7.94 8.85 -4.67
C ARG A 260 6.97 9.40 -5.72
N PHE A 261 7.14 8.99 -6.98
CA PHE A 261 6.22 9.28 -8.07
C PHE A 261 6.22 8.13 -9.09
N VAL A 262 5.02 7.76 -9.53
CA VAL A 262 4.78 6.75 -10.56
C VAL A 262 3.72 7.31 -11.51
N PHE A 263 4.05 7.38 -12.80
CA PHE A 263 3.14 7.79 -13.85
C PHE A 263 3.06 6.69 -14.92
N ALA A 264 1.85 6.46 -15.43
CA ALA A 264 1.59 5.60 -16.57
C ALA A 264 0.50 6.24 -17.43
N GLY A 265 0.77 6.49 -18.70
CA GLY A 265 -0.16 7.21 -19.58
C GLY A 265 -0.14 6.72 -21.03
N ASN A 266 -1.31 6.78 -21.67
CA ASN A 266 -1.50 6.50 -23.09
C ASN A 266 -1.65 7.78 -23.88
N ARG A 267 -1.10 7.79 -25.09
CA ARG A 267 -1.35 8.80 -26.11
C ARG A 267 -2.18 8.18 -27.23
N ASP A 268 -3.45 8.56 -27.26
CA ASP A 268 -4.39 8.20 -28.32
C ASP A 268 -4.34 9.26 -29.42
N GLU A 269 -4.16 8.85 -30.67
CA GLU A 269 -4.02 9.79 -31.79
C GLU A 269 -4.28 9.13 -33.15
N PHE A 270 -4.51 9.95 -34.16
CA PHE A 270 -4.37 9.55 -35.56
C PHE A 270 -2.93 9.08 -35.86
N LEU A 271 -2.79 7.88 -36.40
CA LEU A 271 -1.48 7.25 -36.61
C LEU A 271 -0.61 7.98 -37.64
N LYS A 272 -1.21 8.73 -38.58
CA LYS A 272 -0.48 9.57 -39.54
C LYS A 272 -0.06 10.94 -39.00
N ARG A 273 -0.50 11.34 -37.80
CA ARG A 273 -0.09 12.63 -37.22
C ARG A 273 1.44 12.64 -37.04
N PRO A 274 2.16 13.62 -37.61
CA PRO A 274 3.61 13.66 -37.51
C PRO A 274 4.02 14.02 -36.09
N THR A 275 4.78 13.12 -35.45
CA THR A 275 5.28 13.30 -34.08
C THR A 275 6.72 12.77 -34.00
N ALA A 276 7.54 13.38 -33.16
CA ALA A 276 8.84 12.85 -32.77
C ALA A 276 8.72 12.12 -31.43
N ARG A 277 9.40 10.99 -31.30
CA ARG A 277 9.55 10.24 -30.06
C ARG A 277 10.27 11.07 -28.98
N ALA A 278 10.11 10.64 -27.73
CA ALA A 278 10.82 11.27 -26.61
C ALA A 278 12.34 11.29 -26.84
N HIS A 279 12.92 12.47 -26.71
CA HIS A 279 14.36 12.73 -26.72
C HIS A 279 14.63 13.96 -25.84
N PHE A 280 15.88 14.14 -25.41
CA PHE A 280 16.30 15.43 -24.87
C PHE A 280 16.31 16.44 -26.00
N TRP A 281 15.61 17.57 -25.84
CA TRP A 281 15.50 18.59 -26.87
C TRP A 281 16.83 19.26 -27.20
N GLU A 282 16.85 20.06 -28.26
CA GLU A 282 18.03 20.83 -28.63
C GLU A 282 18.22 22.06 -27.73
N PRO A 283 19.45 22.56 -27.53
CA PRO A 283 19.71 23.79 -26.80
C PRO A 283 18.87 24.97 -27.32
N PRO A 284 18.35 25.84 -26.42
CA PRO A 284 18.68 25.97 -25.00
C PRO A 284 17.82 25.12 -24.06
N PHE A 285 17.03 24.16 -24.57
CA PHE A 285 16.10 23.34 -23.78
C PHE A 285 16.54 21.88 -23.66
N ASP A 286 17.85 21.63 -23.72
CA ASP A 286 18.48 20.30 -23.65
C ASP A 286 18.31 19.59 -22.30
N ASN A 287 17.75 20.30 -21.32
CA ASN A 287 17.27 19.75 -20.06
C ASN A 287 15.87 19.10 -20.15
N VAL A 288 15.10 19.32 -21.23
CA VAL A 288 13.73 18.83 -21.41
C VAL A 288 13.73 17.48 -22.13
N LEU A 289 13.19 16.44 -21.48
CA LEU A 289 12.91 15.14 -22.09
C LEU A 289 11.42 15.03 -22.42
N ALA A 290 11.07 15.07 -23.71
CA ALA A 290 9.69 14.99 -24.16
C ALA A 290 9.56 14.56 -25.62
N GLY A 291 8.45 13.93 -25.98
CA GLY A 291 8.03 13.79 -27.38
C GLY A 291 7.61 15.14 -27.95
N THR A 292 7.58 15.27 -29.28
CA THR A 292 7.23 16.56 -29.94
C THR A 292 6.12 16.35 -30.96
N ASP A 293 5.12 17.22 -30.94
CA ASP A 293 4.14 17.33 -32.02
C ASP A 293 4.76 18.13 -33.18
N LEU A 294 4.87 17.50 -34.34
CA LEU A 294 5.46 18.07 -35.55
C LEU A 294 4.39 18.58 -36.53
N GLU A 295 3.11 18.52 -36.16
CA GLU A 295 2.03 19.03 -37.00
C GLU A 295 2.18 20.54 -37.22
N LYS A 296 2.13 20.96 -38.48
CA LYS A 296 2.21 22.37 -38.86
C LYS A 296 0.83 23.00 -38.71
N HIS A 297 0.70 23.99 -37.84
CA HIS A 297 -0.50 24.83 -37.81
C HIS A 297 -0.47 25.84 -38.96
N ALA A 298 -1.58 25.96 -39.69
CA ALA A 298 -1.68 26.80 -40.88
C ALA A 298 -1.56 28.30 -40.58
N ASP A 299 -1.92 28.71 -39.36
CA ASP A 299 -2.14 30.12 -39.02
C ASP A 299 -1.06 30.73 -38.09
N ASP A 300 -0.13 29.93 -37.56
CA ASP A 300 0.96 30.43 -36.70
C ASP A 300 2.17 29.48 -36.70
N GLU A 301 3.30 29.96 -37.22
CA GLU A 301 4.55 29.19 -37.28
C GLU A 301 5.21 28.97 -35.92
N ASN A 302 4.86 29.75 -34.89
CA ASN A 302 5.37 29.61 -33.52
C ASN A 302 4.61 28.57 -32.69
N LEU A 303 3.49 28.06 -33.21
CA LEU A 303 2.72 26.95 -32.60
C LEU A 303 3.30 25.57 -32.96
N LYS A 304 4.44 25.51 -33.64
CA LYS A 304 5.22 24.28 -33.80
C LYS A 304 5.75 23.82 -32.44
N ASN A 305 5.99 22.51 -32.30
CA ASN A 305 6.72 21.90 -31.19
C ASN A 305 5.97 21.85 -29.84
N GLY A 306 4.65 21.72 -29.85
CA GLY A 306 3.91 21.37 -28.63
C GLY A 306 4.27 19.96 -28.14
N THR A 307 3.97 19.64 -26.88
CA THR A 307 4.12 18.29 -26.34
C THR A 307 2.93 17.92 -25.45
N TRP A 308 2.71 16.62 -25.26
CA TRP A 308 1.63 16.08 -24.43
C TRP A 308 2.11 15.68 -23.04
N LEU A 309 3.41 15.40 -22.91
CA LEU A 309 4.05 14.96 -21.68
C LEU A 309 5.56 15.18 -21.74
N GLY A 310 6.15 15.62 -20.64
CA GLY A 310 7.59 15.71 -20.52
C GLY A 310 8.07 15.88 -19.09
N ILE A 311 9.37 15.72 -18.91
CA ILE A 311 10.08 15.93 -17.65
C ILE A 311 11.41 16.62 -17.90
N THR A 312 11.83 17.50 -16.98
CA THR A 312 13.14 18.17 -17.05
C THR A 312 14.14 17.54 -16.10
N ARG A 313 15.44 17.75 -16.38
CA ARG A 313 16.52 17.40 -15.45
C ARG A 313 16.42 18.11 -14.11
N GLN A 314 15.74 19.24 -14.04
CA GLN A 314 15.55 20.01 -12.79
C GLN A 314 14.28 19.60 -12.03
N GLY A 315 13.54 18.59 -12.49
CA GLY A 315 12.39 18.05 -11.75
C GLY A 315 11.04 18.67 -12.07
N ARG A 316 10.91 19.43 -13.15
CA ARG A 316 9.59 19.84 -13.67
C ARG A 316 8.98 18.72 -14.50
N PHE A 317 7.79 18.25 -14.14
CA PHE A 317 7.03 17.26 -14.89
C PHE A 317 5.68 17.86 -15.30
N SER A 318 5.24 17.61 -16.53
CA SER A 318 3.92 18.03 -16.98
C SER A 318 3.31 17.03 -17.95
N ALA A 319 1.99 16.87 -17.86
CA ALA A 319 1.21 16.01 -18.73
C ALA A 319 -0.18 16.58 -18.97
N LEU A 320 -0.72 16.37 -20.18
CA LEU A 320 -2.00 16.92 -20.60
C LEU A 320 -2.90 15.88 -21.27
N THR A 321 -4.19 15.93 -20.93
CA THR A 321 -5.26 15.30 -21.69
C THR A 321 -6.25 16.36 -22.19
N ASN A 322 -6.76 16.18 -23.40
CA ASN A 322 -7.79 17.06 -23.97
C ASN A 322 -9.14 16.83 -23.28
N PHE A 323 -9.91 17.85 -22.91
CA PHE A 323 -11.30 17.65 -22.49
C PHE A 323 -12.22 17.50 -23.71
N ARG A 324 -13.12 16.52 -23.67
CA ARG A 324 -14.04 16.25 -24.77
C ARG A 324 -15.23 17.21 -24.73
N GLU A 325 -15.36 18.03 -25.78
CA GLU A 325 -16.46 18.97 -25.98
C GLU A 325 -17.16 18.75 -27.33
N THR A 326 -18.44 19.10 -27.41
CA THR A 326 -19.24 18.97 -28.66
C THR A 326 -18.93 20.07 -29.66
N ASN A 327 -18.53 21.25 -29.19
CA ASN A 327 -18.16 22.39 -30.03
C ASN A 327 -16.73 22.83 -29.66
N PHE A 328 -15.74 22.46 -30.46
CA PHE A 328 -14.36 22.88 -30.26
C PHE A 328 -14.21 24.39 -30.50
N ARG A 329 -13.56 25.09 -29.57
CA ARG A 329 -13.40 26.55 -29.58
C ARG A 329 -11.96 27.06 -29.45
N GLY A 330 -10.98 26.15 -29.44
CA GLY A 330 -9.57 26.51 -29.24
C GLY A 330 -8.93 27.14 -30.48
N LYS A 331 -8.17 28.22 -30.27
CA LYS A 331 -7.35 28.87 -31.30
C LYS A 331 -5.88 28.45 -31.23
N VAL A 332 -5.45 27.99 -30.05
CA VAL A 332 -4.07 27.61 -29.75
C VAL A 332 -3.99 26.12 -29.42
N SER A 333 -2.92 25.45 -29.85
CA SER A 333 -2.66 24.06 -29.47
C SER A 333 -2.41 23.94 -27.96
N ARG A 334 -3.11 22.99 -27.32
CA ARG A 334 -2.94 22.70 -25.89
C ARG A 334 -1.56 22.16 -25.55
N GLY A 335 -0.85 21.55 -26.51
CA GLY A 335 0.49 21.02 -26.28
C GLY A 335 1.54 22.11 -25.97
N VAL A 336 1.23 23.37 -26.28
CA VAL A 336 2.05 24.53 -25.89
C VAL A 336 2.08 24.71 -24.38
N LEU A 337 1.00 24.35 -23.66
CA LEU A 337 0.93 24.47 -22.20
C LEU A 337 2.00 23.63 -21.49
N VAL A 338 2.18 22.40 -21.97
CA VAL A 338 3.18 21.47 -21.43
C VAL A 338 4.58 21.96 -21.81
N ARG A 339 4.79 22.34 -23.07
CA ARG A 339 6.07 22.88 -23.57
C ARG A 339 6.54 24.08 -22.76
N ASP A 340 5.68 25.09 -22.62
CA ASP A 340 6.03 26.35 -21.97
C ASP A 340 6.33 26.11 -20.49
N PHE A 341 5.52 25.30 -19.80
CA PHE A 341 5.81 24.93 -18.41
C PHE A 341 7.17 24.22 -18.24
N LEU A 342 7.58 23.38 -19.19
CA LEU A 342 8.87 22.67 -19.13
C LEU A 342 10.06 23.60 -19.48
N CYS A 343 9.83 24.62 -20.31
CA CYS A 343 10.86 25.55 -20.77
C CYS A 343 11.04 26.78 -19.88
N GLU A 344 10.04 27.13 -19.08
CA GLU A 344 10.07 28.28 -18.18
C GLU A 344 10.75 27.97 -16.83
N SER A 345 11.25 29.01 -16.17
CA SER A 345 11.93 28.93 -14.86
C SER A 345 11.09 29.47 -13.68
N GLY A 346 9.77 29.68 -13.86
CA GLY A 346 8.85 30.19 -12.84
C GLY A 346 8.26 29.11 -11.92
N SER A 347 7.67 29.48 -10.77
CA SER A 347 6.95 28.50 -9.93
C SER A 347 5.68 27.99 -10.61
N VAL A 348 5.18 26.82 -10.21
CA VAL A 348 3.93 26.24 -10.73
C VAL A 348 2.77 27.24 -10.63
N ASN A 349 2.61 27.85 -9.46
CA ASN A 349 1.64 28.92 -9.21
C ASN A 349 1.77 30.14 -10.15
N ALA A 350 3.00 30.52 -10.52
CA ALA A 350 3.23 31.65 -11.44
C ALA A 350 2.79 31.26 -12.87
N SER A 351 3.14 30.06 -13.33
CA SER A 351 2.71 29.54 -14.62
C SER A 351 1.18 29.41 -14.70
N VAL A 352 0.50 29.04 -13.61
CA VAL A 352 -0.97 29.00 -13.56
C VAL A 352 -1.60 30.37 -13.65
N LYS A 353 -1.08 31.37 -12.91
CA LYS A 353 -1.56 32.76 -13.04
C LYS A 353 -1.40 33.30 -14.46
N GLN A 354 -0.26 33.01 -15.09
CA GLN A 354 -0.02 33.40 -16.48
C GLN A 354 -1.01 32.72 -17.43
N LEU A 355 -1.19 31.41 -17.30
CA LEU A 355 -2.15 30.63 -18.08
C LEU A 355 -3.58 31.16 -17.95
N GLN A 356 -4.00 31.55 -16.74
CA GLN A 356 -5.34 32.09 -16.49
C GLN A 356 -5.63 33.37 -17.30
N THR A 357 -4.61 34.16 -17.68
CA THR A 357 -4.81 35.39 -18.45
C THR A 357 -5.29 35.16 -19.88
N HIS A 358 -5.01 33.99 -20.46
CA HIS A 358 -5.35 33.62 -21.84
C HIS A 358 -5.96 32.21 -21.94
N ILE A 359 -6.55 31.72 -20.84
CA ILE A 359 -7.09 30.35 -20.72
C ILE A 359 -8.23 30.04 -21.71
N GLN A 360 -8.89 31.09 -22.21
CA GLN A 360 -10.00 31.01 -23.18
C GLN A 360 -9.52 30.76 -24.62
N ASP A 361 -8.23 30.93 -24.91
CA ASP A 361 -7.67 30.68 -26.24
C ASP A 361 -7.45 29.19 -26.51
N PHE A 362 -7.54 28.35 -25.48
CA PHE A 362 -7.40 26.91 -25.59
C PHE A 362 -8.75 26.20 -25.63
N GLY A 363 -8.81 25.10 -26.40
CA GLY A 363 -9.88 24.12 -26.26
C GLY A 363 -9.90 23.53 -24.84
N GLY A 364 -10.92 22.74 -24.52
CA GLY A 364 -11.02 22.10 -23.21
C GLY A 364 -9.77 21.26 -22.87
N PHE A 365 -9.23 21.33 -21.66
CA PHE A 365 -8.08 20.51 -21.24
C PHE A 365 -8.11 20.11 -19.76
N SER A 366 -7.30 19.11 -19.43
CA SER A 366 -6.91 18.68 -18.11
C SER A 366 -5.37 18.59 -18.10
N LEU A 367 -4.71 19.46 -17.33
CA LEU A 367 -3.26 19.62 -17.26
C LEU A 367 -2.81 19.29 -15.84
N VAL A 368 -1.67 18.61 -15.72
CA VAL A 368 -0.98 18.43 -14.43
C VAL A 368 0.43 18.94 -14.51
N ASN A 369 0.84 19.72 -13.51
CA ASN A 369 2.16 20.30 -13.39
C ASN A 369 2.75 19.97 -12.01
N PHE A 370 3.94 19.41 -12.02
CA PHE A 370 4.66 18.95 -10.82
C PHE A 370 6.04 19.59 -10.83
N ASP A 371 6.49 20.13 -9.69
CA ASP A 371 7.86 20.62 -9.50
C ASP A 371 8.53 19.89 -8.32
N PHE A 372 9.30 18.87 -8.68
CA PHE A 372 10.05 18.01 -7.77
C PHE A 372 11.29 18.66 -7.15
N SER A 373 11.66 19.87 -7.59
CA SER A 373 12.72 20.67 -6.96
C SER A 373 12.27 21.35 -5.66
N LYS A 374 10.95 21.36 -5.38
CA LYS A 374 10.36 21.93 -4.17
C LYS A 374 10.16 20.88 -3.09
N ASP A 375 10.22 21.34 -1.84
CA ASP A 375 9.85 20.56 -0.66
C ASP A 375 8.95 21.41 0.26
N PRO A 376 7.65 21.09 0.38
CA PRO A 376 6.94 19.99 -0.29
C PRO A 376 6.89 20.17 -1.83
N VAL A 377 6.69 19.08 -2.57
CA VAL A 377 6.55 19.09 -4.04
C VAL A 377 5.32 19.92 -4.42
N ASP A 378 5.48 20.88 -5.32
CA ASP A 378 4.35 21.63 -5.89
C ASP A 378 3.64 20.71 -6.90
N MET A 379 2.34 20.46 -6.72
CA MET A 379 1.54 19.57 -7.57
C MET A 379 0.18 20.20 -7.86
N GLU A 380 -0.09 20.55 -9.11
CA GLU A 380 -1.30 21.27 -9.48
C GLU A 380 -2.01 20.61 -10.67
N TYR A 381 -3.32 20.44 -10.53
CA TYR A 381 -4.24 20.10 -11.61
C TYR A 381 -4.93 21.36 -12.11
N ILE A 382 -4.99 21.54 -13.43
CA ILE A 382 -5.56 22.73 -14.05
C ILE A 382 -6.52 22.29 -15.16
N SER A 383 -7.72 22.88 -15.17
CA SER A 383 -8.69 22.70 -16.24
C SER A 383 -9.49 23.96 -16.49
N ASN A 384 -9.64 24.32 -17.77
CA ASN A 384 -10.50 25.43 -18.19
C ASN A 384 -11.98 25.06 -18.31
N ARG A 385 -12.39 23.92 -17.74
CA ARG A 385 -13.76 23.41 -17.74
C ARG A 385 -14.28 23.07 -16.33
N GLU A 386 -13.44 23.20 -15.30
CA GLU A 386 -13.87 23.20 -13.91
C GLU A 386 -14.38 24.59 -13.50
N ASN A 387 -15.19 24.64 -12.44
CA ASN A 387 -15.63 25.92 -11.85
C ASN A 387 -14.43 26.67 -11.24
N GLU A 388 -13.59 25.94 -10.52
CA GLU A 388 -12.29 26.40 -10.04
C GLU A 388 -11.22 25.89 -11.01
N PRO A 389 -10.52 26.78 -11.74
CA PRO A 389 -9.68 26.37 -12.87
C PRO A 389 -8.39 25.66 -12.44
N ALA A 390 -8.02 25.70 -11.16
CA ALA A 390 -6.83 25.07 -10.62
C ALA A 390 -7.10 24.44 -9.24
N MET A 391 -6.47 23.30 -8.98
CA MET A 391 -6.62 22.51 -7.75
C MET A 391 -5.26 21.94 -7.35
N ASN A 392 -4.88 22.12 -6.08
CA ASN A 392 -3.70 21.46 -5.51
C ASN A 392 -3.96 19.96 -5.33
N LEU A 393 -3.05 19.15 -5.87
CA LEU A 393 -3.05 17.71 -5.67
C LEU A 393 -2.35 17.36 -4.37
N GLN A 394 -2.75 16.23 -3.77
CA GLN A 394 -2.26 15.78 -2.48
C GLN A 394 -1.29 14.60 -2.66
N PRO A 395 -0.15 14.59 -1.93
CA PRO A 395 0.76 13.43 -1.92
C PRO A 395 0.03 12.14 -1.50
N GLY A 396 0.49 11.00 -2.01
CA GLY A 396 -0.03 9.67 -1.65
C GLY A 396 -1.40 9.31 -2.22
N MET A 397 -2.01 10.18 -3.01
CA MET A 397 -3.26 9.90 -3.70
C MET A 397 -3.02 9.40 -5.13
N VAL A 398 -3.80 8.41 -5.57
CA VAL A 398 -3.86 8.02 -6.99
C VAL A 398 -4.87 8.88 -7.73
N TYR A 399 -4.37 9.61 -8.72
CA TYR A 399 -5.17 10.41 -9.65
C TYR A 399 -5.25 9.72 -11.01
N GLY A 400 -6.35 9.98 -11.73
CA GLY A 400 -6.56 9.45 -13.06
C GLY A 400 -7.18 10.51 -13.95
N LEU A 401 -6.60 10.70 -15.13
CA LEU A 401 -7.03 11.71 -16.10
C LEU A 401 -7.41 11.02 -17.41
N SER A 402 -8.43 11.57 -18.07
CA SER A 402 -8.80 11.19 -19.44
C SER A 402 -9.37 12.41 -20.14
N ASN A 403 -10.17 12.23 -21.19
CA ASN A 403 -10.86 13.33 -21.85
C ASN A 403 -12.10 13.85 -21.09
N SER A 404 -12.11 13.64 -19.77
CA SER A 404 -13.12 14.08 -18.81
C SER A 404 -12.48 14.97 -17.75
N LEU A 405 -13.31 15.59 -16.91
CA LEU A 405 -12.85 16.30 -15.71
C LEU A 405 -12.31 15.31 -14.67
N LEU A 406 -11.37 15.77 -13.84
CA LEU A 406 -10.86 14.99 -12.70
C LEU A 406 -12.00 14.66 -11.71
N THR A 407 -12.93 15.60 -11.51
CA THR A 407 -14.11 15.45 -10.65
C THR A 407 -15.22 14.57 -11.25
N LYS A 408 -15.19 14.32 -12.56
CA LYS A 408 -16.20 13.53 -13.29
C LYS A 408 -15.51 12.50 -14.20
N PRO A 409 -14.83 11.51 -13.61
CA PRO A 409 -14.03 10.54 -14.36
C PRO A 409 -14.91 9.61 -15.20
N TRP A 410 -14.47 9.32 -16.42
CA TRP A 410 -15.06 8.25 -17.23
C TRP A 410 -14.85 6.86 -16.59
N PRO A 411 -15.69 5.86 -16.94
CA PRO A 411 -15.59 4.51 -16.40
C PRO A 411 -14.19 3.87 -16.52
N LYS A 412 -13.50 4.08 -17.65
CA LYS A 412 -12.11 3.62 -17.83
C LYS A 412 -11.13 4.16 -16.80
N VAL A 413 -11.35 5.40 -16.34
CA VAL A 413 -10.46 6.05 -15.36
C VAL A 413 -10.66 5.43 -13.99
N GLN A 414 -11.92 5.17 -13.60
CA GLN A 414 -12.23 4.51 -12.33
C GLN A 414 -11.61 3.11 -12.29
N MET A 415 -11.81 2.31 -13.36
CA MET A 415 -11.18 1.01 -13.53
C MET A 415 -9.64 1.09 -13.50
N GLY A 416 -9.07 2.03 -14.26
CA GLY A 416 -7.62 2.22 -14.35
C GLY A 416 -7.01 2.56 -12.99
N LYS A 417 -7.65 3.44 -12.21
CA LYS A 417 -7.22 3.80 -10.86
C LYS A 417 -7.19 2.60 -9.92
N GLU A 418 -8.24 1.77 -9.93
CA GLU A 418 -8.30 0.57 -9.08
C GLU A 418 -7.18 -0.42 -9.40
N ILE A 419 -6.91 -0.67 -10.69
CA ILE A 419 -5.86 -1.59 -11.12
C ILE A 419 -4.49 -1.00 -10.82
N PHE A 420 -4.27 0.28 -11.11
CA PHE A 420 -3.03 0.99 -10.81
C PHE A 420 -2.72 0.94 -9.30
N GLN A 421 -3.70 1.22 -8.45
CA GLN A 421 -3.58 1.12 -6.98
C GLN A 421 -3.11 -0.28 -6.56
N ARG A 422 -3.71 -1.34 -7.13
CA ARG A 422 -3.31 -2.73 -6.82
C ARG A 422 -1.88 -3.02 -7.26
N ILE A 423 -1.45 -2.52 -8.43
CA ILE A 423 -0.08 -2.70 -8.93
C ILE A 423 0.92 -2.03 -7.97
N ILE A 424 0.72 -0.75 -7.62
CA ILE A 424 1.66 -0.02 -6.77
C ILE A 424 1.68 -0.49 -5.31
N GLN A 425 0.62 -1.17 -4.85
CA GLN A 425 0.56 -1.77 -3.50
C GLN A 425 1.29 -3.12 -3.41
N GLN A 426 1.67 -3.74 -4.53
CA GLN A 426 2.40 -5.01 -4.52
C GLN A 426 3.91 -4.80 -4.29
N GLN A 427 4.30 -4.73 -3.01
CA GLN A 427 5.66 -4.39 -2.58
C GLN A 427 6.75 -5.42 -2.93
N THR A 428 6.39 -6.59 -3.43
CA THR A 428 7.34 -7.66 -3.82
C THR A 428 7.84 -7.55 -5.24
N MET A 429 7.22 -6.71 -6.08
CA MET A 429 7.62 -6.57 -7.49
C MET A 429 8.99 -5.90 -7.61
N ASP A 430 9.85 -6.48 -8.44
CA ASP A 430 11.05 -5.77 -8.88
C ASP A 430 10.70 -4.64 -9.88
N LYS A 431 11.71 -3.85 -10.26
CA LYS A 431 11.52 -2.71 -11.17
C LYS A 431 10.92 -3.15 -12.52
N LYS A 432 11.37 -4.28 -13.06
CA LYS A 432 10.92 -4.78 -14.36
C LYS A 432 9.50 -5.29 -14.27
N GLU A 433 9.18 -6.09 -13.25
CA GLU A 433 7.83 -6.59 -13.00
C GLU A 433 6.82 -5.44 -12.83
N LEU A 434 7.21 -4.36 -12.13
CA LEU A 434 6.39 -3.15 -12.01
C LEU A 434 6.14 -2.50 -13.37
N ILE A 435 7.19 -2.30 -14.17
CA ILE A 435 7.09 -1.71 -15.52
C ILE A 435 6.18 -2.55 -16.41
N ASP A 436 6.36 -3.87 -16.41
CA ASP A 436 5.56 -4.81 -17.20
C ASP A 436 4.09 -4.79 -16.75
N ALA A 437 3.83 -4.73 -15.44
CA ALA A 437 2.47 -4.60 -14.91
C ALA A 437 1.80 -3.27 -15.30
N LEU A 438 2.53 -2.16 -15.27
CA LEU A 438 2.05 -0.84 -15.68
C LEU A 438 1.76 -0.79 -17.19
N PHE A 439 2.61 -1.36 -18.04
CA PHE A 439 2.30 -1.50 -19.47
C PHE A 439 1.13 -2.46 -19.71
N GLY A 440 1.01 -3.53 -18.91
CA GLY A 440 -0.14 -4.43 -18.90
C GLY A 440 -1.43 -3.67 -18.64
N LEU A 441 -1.47 -2.82 -17.61
CA LEU A 441 -2.58 -1.89 -17.35
C LEU A 441 -2.89 -1.01 -18.56
N LEU A 442 -1.87 -0.36 -19.13
CA LEU A 442 -2.03 0.57 -20.25
C LEU A 442 -2.52 -0.13 -21.53
N SER A 443 -2.28 -1.43 -21.67
CA SER A 443 -2.75 -2.25 -22.80
C SER A 443 -4.17 -2.79 -22.66
N ILE A 444 -4.83 -2.61 -21.51
CA ILE A 444 -6.18 -3.14 -21.28
C ILE A 444 -7.15 -2.53 -22.30
N THR A 445 -7.70 -3.39 -23.14
CA THR A 445 -8.62 -2.99 -24.22
C THR A 445 -9.74 -4.00 -24.44
N ARG A 446 -10.73 -3.61 -25.24
CA ARG A 446 -11.83 -4.44 -25.73
C ARG A 446 -12.08 -4.09 -27.20
N PRO A 447 -12.51 -5.03 -28.06
CA PRO A 447 -12.86 -4.72 -29.46
C PRO A 447 -13.87 -3.59 -29.57
N MET A 448 -13.76 -2.71 -30.57
CA MET A 448 -14.78 -1.69 -30.86
C MET A 448 -16.11 -2.37 -31.18
N LYS A 449 -17.22 -1.87 -30.61
CA LYS A 449 -18.57 -2.40 -30.87
C LYS A 449 -19.11 -1.95 -32.21
N ASN A 450 -18.82 -0.71 -32.58
CA ASN A 450 -19.17 -0.11 -33.86
C ASN A 450 -18.19 1.02 -34.16
N ASP A 451 -17.44 0.90 -35.26
CA ASP A 451 -16.46 1.87 -35.74
C ASP A 451 -17.01 2.77 -36.86
N LYS A 452 -18.29 2.61 -37.21
CA LYS A 452 -18.97 3.37 -38.28
C LYS A 452 -19.86 4.48 -37.74
N ASP A 453 -20.34 4.37 -36.51
CA ASP A 453 -21.18 5.39 -35.87
C ASP A 453 -20.34 6.23 -34.90
N VAL A 454 -20.27 7.53 -35.17
CA VAL A 454 -19.45 8.49 -34.41
C VAL A 454 -19.85 8.55 -32.93
N GLN A 455 -21.16 8.50 -32.64
CA GLN A 455 -21.65 8.58 -31.26
C GLN A 455 -21.27 7.30 -30.48
N GLN A 456 -21.45 6.15 -31.10
CA GLN A 456 -21.11 4.86 -30.51
C GLN A 456 -19.61 4.69 -30.32
N VAL A 457 -18.79 5.20 -31.26
CA VAL A 457 -17.32 5.27 -31.10
C VAL A 457 -16.98 6.06 -29.84
N PHE A 458 -17.58 7.23 -29.62
CA PHE A 458 -17.28 8.03 -28.42
C PHE A 458 -17.70 7.35 -27.13
N ASP A 459 -18.84 6.68 -27.10
CA ASP A 459 -19.24 5.91 -25.93
C ASP A 459 -18.29 4.73 -25.68
N ASP A 460 -17.75 4.14 -26.74
CA ASP A 460 -16.74 3.11 -26.65
C ASP A 460 -15.39 3.62 -26.10
N LEU A 461 -14.95 4.83 -26.46
CA LEU A 461 -13.71 5.41 -25.93
C LEU A 461 -13.74 5.64 -24.41
N LYS A 462 -14.93 5.80 -23.81
CA LYS A 462 -15.11 5.99 -22.35
C LYS A 462 -14.83 4.73 -21.53
N GLU A 463 -14.87 3.57 -22.16
CA GLU A 463 -14.79 2.24 -21.54
C GLU A 463 -13.44 1.54 -21.77
N ARG A 464 -12.48 2.19 -22.48
CA ARG A 464 -11.24 1.57 -22.95
C ARG A 464 -10.00 2.36 -22.57
N ILE A 465 -9.08 1.72 -21.83
CA ILE A 465 -7.80 2.32 -21.43
C ILE A 465 -6.86 2.42 -22.64
N SER A 466 -6.70 1.33 -23.39
CA SER A 466 -6.09 1.33 -24.72
C SER A 466 -7.15 1.28 -25.81
N ILE A 467 -7.00 2.14 -26.81
CA ILE A 467 -7.86 2.24 -27.98
C ILE A 467 -7.28 1.33 -29.08
N PRO A 468 -8.00 0.27 -29.48
CA PRO A 468 -7.54 -0.60 -30.56
C PRO A 468 -7.64 0.15 -31.88
N LEU A 469 -6.86 -0.28 -32.89
CA LEU A 469 -6.89 0.33 -34.21
C LEU A 469 -8.31 0.27 -34.80
N PHE A 470 -8.83 1.43 -35.18
CA PHE A 470 -10.04 1.55 -35.98
C PHE A 470 -9.92 2.72 -36.96
N ASN A 471 -10.79 2.73 -37.97
CA ASN A 471 -10.89 3.85 -38.89
C ASN A 471 -12.04 4.76 -38.43
N PHE A 472 -11.72 6.01 -38.13
CA PHE A 472 -12.71 7.01 -37.79
C PHE A 472 -13.71 7.21 -38.95
N PRO A 473 -15.01 7.37 -38.70
CA PRO A 473 -15.99 7.59 -39.77
C PRO A 473 -15.64 8.81 -40.65
N ASN A 474 -15.62 8.61 -41.98
CA ASN A 474 -15.22 9.62 -42.98
C ASN A 474 -16.20 10.80 -43.10
N ASP A 475 -17.37 10.69 -42.48
CA ASP A 475 -18.50 11.62 -42.52
C ASP A 475 -18.13 13.02 -41.96
N GLN A 476 -16.99 13.12 -41.26
CA GLN A 476 -16.43 14.35 -40.68
C GLN A 476 -15.39 15.04 -41.58
N GLY A 477 -15.13 14.52 -42.79
CA GLY A 477 -14.13 15.10 -43.71
C GLY A 477 -12.67 14.84 -43.33
N ILE A 478 -12.41 13.86 -42.46
CA ILE A 478 -11.07 13.48 -42.01
C ILE A 478 -10.46 12.53 -43.04
N MET A 479 -9.40 12.96 -43.75
CA MET A 479 -8.61 12.07 -44.59
C MET A 479 -7.71 11.18 -43.73
N ASP A 480 -7.59 9.90 -44.09
CA ASP A 480 -6.70 8.92 -43.44
C ASP A 480 -6.97 8.68 -41.93
N ALA A 481 -8.20 8.29 -41.65
CA ALA A 481 -8.82 8.20 -40.32
C ALA A 481 -8.31 7.10 -39.35
N ALA A 482 -7.14 6.50 -39.57
CA ALA A 482 -6.63 5.44 -38.69
C ALA A 482 -6.26 6.00 -37.31
N TYR A 483 -6.96 5.56 -36.26
CA TYR A 483 -6.83 6.06 -34.89
C TYR A 483 -6.61 4.90 -33.90
N ALA A 484 -5.69 5.09 -32.95
CA ALA A 484 -5.38 4.10 -31.92
C ALA A 484 -4.61 4.72 -30.74
N THR A 485 -4.39 3.95 -29.68
CA THR A 485 -3.33 4.24 -28.71
C THR A 485 -1.98 4.00 -29.38
N ARG A 486 -1.28 5.08 -29.73
CA ARG A 486 -0.01 5.01 -30.46
C ARG A 486 1.17 4.72 -29.54
N THR A 487 1.20 5.42 -28.41
CA THR A 487 2.36 5.47 -27.52
C THR A 487 1.90 5.33 -26.07
N SER A 488 2.67 4.58 -25.27
CA SER A 488 2.52 4.52 -23.82
C SER A 488 3.80 4.99 -23.15
N THR A 489 3.67 5.76 -22.08
CA THR A 489 4.80 6.28 -21.32
C THR A 489 4.68 5.91 -19.86
N ILE A 490 5.78 5.42 -19.28
CA ILE A 490 5.95 5.23 -17.84
C ILE A 490 7.04 6.18 -17.34
N VAL A 491 6.78 6.85 -16.22
CA VAL A 491 7.80 7.65 -15.51
C VAL A 491 7.83 7.21 -14.05
N LEU A 492 9.00 6.78 -13.59
CA LEU A 492 9.27 6.41 -12.20
C LEU A 492 10.29 7.39 -11.62
N ILE A 493 10.03 7.91 -10.43
CA ILE A 493 10.99 8.73 -9.68
C ILE A 493 11.15 8.11 -8.30
N ASP A 494 12.36 7.70 -7.94
CA ASP A 494 12.67 7.17 -6.61
C ASP A 494 12.89 8.28 -5.57
N TYR A 495 13.03 7.89 -4.30
CA TYR A 495 13.29 8.84 -3.21
C TYR A 495 14.68 9.49 -3.28
N ASP A 496 15.60 8.93 -4.06
CA ASP A 496 16.94 9.48 -4.33
C ASP A 496 16.95 10.40 -5.57
N ASN A 497 15.77 10.73 -6.11
CA ASN A 497 15.57 11.57 -7.30
C ASN A 497 16.15 10.97 -8.60
N ASN A 498 16.26 9.65 -8.69
CA ASN A 498 16.54 8.98 -9.96
C ASN A 498 15.25 8.78 -10.75
N VAL A 499 15.30 9.19 -12.01
CA VAL A 499 14.22 9.11 -12.98
C VAL A 499 14.44 7.92 -13.90
N THR A 500 13.38 7.16 -14.14
CA THR A 500 13.28 6.21 -15.25
C THR A 500 12.11 6.62 -16.12
N PHE A 501 12.38 7.01 -17.35
CA PHE A 501 11.38 7.35 -18.35
C PHE A 501 11.40 6.30 -19.46
N ILE A 502 10.25 5.72 -19.75
CA ILE A 502 10.11 4.66 -20.76
C ILE A 502 8.99 5.03 -21.71
N GLU A 503 9.29 5.05 -23.01
CA GLU A 503 8.32 5.26 -24.07
C GLU A 503 8.21 4.02 -24.97
N ARG A 504 7.03 3.42 -25.02
CA ARG A 504 6.68 2.26 -25.84
C ARG A 504 5.81 2.67 -27.03
N LEU A 505 6.13 2.16 -28.21
CA LEU A 505 5.27 2.23 -29.38
C LEU A 505 4.46 0.94 -29.56
N TRP A 506 3.19 1.10 -29.92
CA TRP A 506 2.29 -0.01 -30.25
C TRP A 506 2.17 -0.24 -31.76
N TYR A 507 2.63 0.72 -32.57
CA TYR A 507 2.60 0.67 -34.03
C TYR A 507 3.95 1.14 -34.61
N ASN A 508 4.41 0.46 -35.66
CA ASN A 508 5.64 0.78 -36.37
C ASN A 508 5.56 2.15 -37.05
N GLU A 509 6.63 2.95 -36.97
CA GLU A 509 6.61 4.32 -37.52
C GLU A 509 6.61 4.37 -39.04
N SER A 510 7.16 3.35 -39.71
CA SER A 510 7.31 3.32 -41.17
C SER A 510 6.02 2.91 -41.90
N ASP A 511 5.31 1.90 -41.38
CA ASP A 511 4.17 1.28 -42.06
C ASP A 511 2.89 1.22 -41.22
N LEU A 512 2.94 1.72 -39.98
CA LEU A 512 1.83 1.76 -39.03
C LEU A 512 1.25 0.38 -38.69
N SER A 513 2.00 -0.70 -38.94
CA SER A 513 1.62 -2.04 -38.52
C SER A 513 1.76 -2.21 -37.01
N PRO A 514 0.92 -3.03 -36.34
CA PRO A 514 1.07 -3.30 -34.91
C PRO A 514 2.45 -3.88 -34.59
N VAL A 515 3.07 -3.42 -33.52
CA VAL A 515 4.34 -3.95 -33.01
C VAL A 515 4.07 -5.30 -32.32
N ASN A 516 4.94 -6.29 -32.57
CA ASN A 516 4.87 -7.57 -31.88
C ASN A 516 5.09 -7.34 -30.36
N PRO A 517 4.22 -7.86 -29.47
CA PRO A 517 4.36 -7.72 -28.03
C PRO A 517 5.74 -8.13 -27.46
N ASP A 518 6.44 -9.05 -28.12
CA ASP A 518 7.76 -9.52 -27.70
C ASP A 518 8.93 -8.65 -28.24
N GLU A 519 8.64 -7.69 -29.11
CA GLU A 519 9.64 -6.89 -29.86
C GLU A 519 9.44 -5.38 -29.68
N HIS A 520 8.84 -4.96 -28.56
CA HIS A 520 8.65 -3.54 -28.29
C HIS A 520 9.99 -2.79 -28.31
N ASN A 521 10.11 -1.81 -29.21
CA ASN A 521 11.27 -0.93 -29.32
C ASN A 521 11.17 0.24 -28.32
N ASP A 522 11.21 -0.10 -27.04
CA ASP A 522 11.10 0.84 -25.93
C ASP A 522 12.31 1.79 -25.90
N LEU A 523 12.04 3.10 -25.84
CA LEU A 523 13.08 4.07 -25.49
C LEU A 523 13.12 4.21 -23.98
N ILE A 524 14.30 4.00 -23.40
CA ILE A 524 14.53 4.07 -21.96
C ILE A 524 15.55 5.17 -21.69
N PHE A 525 15.18 6.12 -20.84
CA PHE A 525 16.07 7.17 -20.34
C PHE A 525 16.16 7.05 -18.82
N GLU A 526 17.40 7.02 -18.31
CA GLU A 526 17.69 7.01 -16.88
C GLU A 526 18.63 8.17 -16.55
N PHE A 527 18.25 8.98 -15.58
CA PHE A 527 19.03 10.13 -15.11
C PHE A 527 18.60 10.53 -13.71
N SER A 528 19.45 11.26 -12.98
CA SER A 528 19.08 11.86 -11.68
C SER A 528 18.75 13.34 -11.86
N PHE A 529 17.88 13.89 -11.01
CA PHE A 529 17.66 15.33 -11.01
C PHE A 529 18.95 16.11 -10.72
N GLU A 530 19.13 17.22 -11.43
CA GLU A 530 20.17 18.20 -11.20
C GLU A 530 19.89 18.96 -9.89
N LYS A 531 20.95 19.27 -9.15
CA LYS A 531 20.88 19.98 -7.87
C LYS A 531 20.79 21.49 -8.02
#